data_AF-M0BP08-F1
#
_entry.id   AF-M0BP08-F1
#
_cell.length_a   1.000
_cell.length_b   1.000
_cell.length_c   1.000
_cell.angle_alpha   90.00
_cell.angle_beta   90.00
_cell.angle_gamma   90.00
#
_symmetry.space_group_name_H-M   'P 1'
#
loop_
_entity.id
_entity.type
_entity.pdbx_description
1 polymer ?
#
loop_
_entity_poly.entity_id
_entity_poly.type
_entity_poly.pdbx_seq_one_letter_code
_entity_poly.pdbx_strand_id
1 'polypeptide(L)'
;MTADHRFASEGDYSVTLTVTADNGNTDTSTQTVAVGGDGGGGQCGAETSSDTVSGSLSGGWWGNGSDNYTYSLDTANPCQATVTLSGPSSADFDLYLTLDGRTPTTSDYDEVSYSPDSQEEITVDLSGDEELGLLVDAYSGSGDYTMTVEELGQ
;
A
#
# COMPACT_ATOMS: atom_id res chain seq x y z
N MET A 1 26.54 -31.28 -13.69
CA MET A 1 26.76 -31.62 -12.27
C MET A 1 25.61 -31.02 -11.51
N THR A 2 24.84 -31.83 -10.81
CA THR A 2 23.79 -31.39 -9.89
C THR A 2 24.24 -31.76 -8.48
N ALA A 3 24.07 -30.83 -7.53
CA ALA A 3 24.39 -31.03 -6.14
C ALA A 3 23.11 -30.90 -5.33
N ASP A 4 22.80 -31.92 -4.54
CA ASP A 4 21.63 -31.94 -3.67
C ASP A 4 22.05 -31.63 -2.23
N HIS A 5 21.32 -30.72 -1.58
CA HIS A 5 21.50 -30.38 -0.17
C HIS A 5 20.14 -30.41 0.54
N ARG A 6 20.10 -30.97 1.76
CA ARG A 6 18.91 -30.97 2.62
C ARG A 6 19.16 -30.07 3.81
N PHE A 7 18.32 -29.08 3.96
CA PHE A 7 18.29 -28.20 5.11
C PHE A 7 17.50 -28.88 6.25
N ALA A 8 18.00 -28.77 7.48
CA ALA A 8 17.43 -29.45 8.65
C ALA A 8 16.30 -28.66 9.33
N SER A 9 16.22 -27.36 9.08
CA SER A 9 15.23 -26.45 9.62
C SER A 9 14.74 -25.48 8.55
N GLU A 10 13.66 -24.80 8.86
CA GLU A 10 13.12 -23.70 8.07
C GLU A 10 13.99 -22.44 8.25
N GLY A 11 14.03 -21.56 7.24
CA GLY A 11 14.78 -20.30 7.24
C GLY A 11 15.34 -19.90 5.87
N ASP A 12 15.95 -18.72 5.82
CA ASP A 12 16.65 -18.20 4.64
C ASP A 12 18.12 -18.60 4.63
N TYR A 13 18.57 -19.09 3.49
CA TYR A 13 19.93 -19.57 3.30
C TYR A 13 20.58 -18.89 2.10
N SER A 14 21.69 -18.20 2.33
CA SER A 14 22.54 -17.72 1.24
C SER A 14 23.37 -18.87 0.68
N VAL A 15 23.09 -19.24 -0.57
CA VAL A 15 23.82 -20.26 -1.31
C VAL A 15 24.83 -19.57 -2.22
N THR A 16 26.12 -19.78 -1.94
CA THR A 16 27.21 -19.26 -2.76
C THR A 16 27.83 -20.37 -3.59
N LEU A 17 27.77 -20.22 -4.91
CA LEU A 17 28.53 -21.02 -5.85
C LEU A 17 29.88 -20.35 -6.09
N THR A 18 30.97 -21.09 -5.89
CA THR A 18 32.33 -20.67 -6.26
C THR A 18 32.85 -21.55 -7.38
N VAL A 19 33.25 -20.96 -8.50
CA VAL A 19 33.87 -21.66 -9.62
C VAL A 19 35.35 -21.31 -9.64
N THR A 20 36.23 -22.32 -9.67
CA THR A 20 37.68 -22.15 -9.82
C THR A 20 38.12 -22.65 -11.19
N ALA A 21 38.82 -21.83 -11.96
CA ALA A 21 39.41 -22.20 -13.24
C ALA A 21 40.77 -22.90 -13.05
N ASP A 22 41.23 -23.63 -14.07
CA ASP A 22 42.49 -24.41 -14.03
C ASP A 22 43.74 -23.55 -13.77
N ASN A 23 43.65 -22.24 -14.02
CA ASN A 23 44.72 -21.28 -13.74
C ASN A 23 44.69 -20.73 -12.29
N GLY A 24 43.77 -21.20 -11.45
CA GLY A 24 43.61 -20.81 -10.05
C GLY A 24 42.72 -19.59 -9.81
N ASN A 25 42.14 -18.98 -10.85
CA ASN A 25 41.18 -17.88 -10.68
C ASN A 25 39.83 -18.38 -10.18
N THR A 26 39.18 -17.61 -9.32
CA THR A 26 37.85 -17.93 -8.79
C THR A 26 36.81 -16.88 -9.15
N ASP A 27 35.58 -17.30 -9.40
CA ASP A 27 34.40 -16.43 -9.50
C ASP A 27 33.29 -16.95 -8.59
N THR A 28 32.43 -16.07 -8.10
CA THR A 28 31.38 -16.42 -7.14
C THR A 28 30.03 -15.85 -7.54
N SER A 29 28.98 -16.63 -7.36
CA SER A 29 27.58 -16.18 -7.48
C SER A 29 26.82 -16.58 -6.23
N THR A 30 26.04 -15.66 -5.66
CA THR A 30 25.25 -15.91 -4.44
C THR A 30 23.77 -15.73 -4.73
N GLN A 31 22.96 -16.66 -4.23
CA GLN A 31 21.50 -16.62 -4.29
C GLN A 31 20.92 -16.95 -2.92
N THR A 32 19.89 -16.22 -2.49
CA THR A 32 19.13 -16.54 -1.29
C THR A 32 18.05 -17.56 -1.62
N VAL A 33 17.93 -18.60 -0.79
CA VAL A 33 16.94 -19.67 -0.90
C VAL A 33 16.18 -19.78 0.40
N ALA A 34 14.85 -19.59 0.35
CA ALA A 34 13.96 -19.82 1.48
C ALA A 34 13.59 -21.31 1.56
N VAL A 35 13.68 -21.89 2.76
CA VAL A 35 13.34 -23.30 3.02
C VAL A 35 12.31 -23.33 4.15
N GLY A 36 11.25 -24.11 3.99
CA GLY A 36 10.32 -24.39 5.10
C GLY A 36 9.27 -23.33 5.38
N GLY A 37 9.06 -22.38 4.48
CA GLY A 37 7.79 -21.68 4.37
C GLY A 37 7.24 -21.91 2.97
N ASP A 38 5.94 -21.81 2.78
CA ASP A 38 5.43 -21.31 1.50
C ASP A 38 5.96 -19.86 1.38
N GLY A 39 7.21 -19.70 0.94
CA GLY A 39 7.83 -18.41 0.55
C GLY A 39 7.91 -17.30 1.61
N GLY A 40 8.65 -17.52 2.72
CA GLY A 40 8.88 -16.55 3.81
C GLY A 40 9.77 -15.34 3.49
N GLY A 41 9.40 -14.61 2.45
CA GLY A 41 9.67 -13.20 2.20
C GLY A 41 8.48 -12.76 1.38
N GLY A 42 7.31 -12.72 2.02
CA GLY A 42 6.03 -12.79 1.34
C GLY A 42 5.93 -11.71 0.28
N GLN A 43 5.54 -12.12 -0.92
CA GLN A 43 5.34 -11.16 -1.99
C GLN A 43 4.18 -10.26 -1.57
N CYS A 44 4.38 -8.94 -1.63
CA CYS A 44 3.30 -8.01 -1.36
C CYS A 44 2.07 -8.34 -2.22
N GLY A 45 0.93 -8.52 -1.57
CA GLY A 45 -0.32 -8.98 -2.18
C GLY A 45 -0.58 -10.49 -2.09
N ALA A 46 0.18 -11.21 -1.25
CA ALA A 46 -0.16 -12.58 -0.86
C ALA A 46 -1.43 -12.60 0.02
N GLU A 47 -1.59 -11.58 0.87
CA GLU A 47 -2.79 -11.29 1.63
C GLU A 47 -3.43 -9.99 1.12
N THR A 48 -4.76 -9.89 1.22
CA THR A 48 -5.50 -8.69 0.84
C THR A 48 -6.64 -8.44 1.81
N SER A 49 -6.72 -7.22 2.35
CA SER A 49 -7.90 -6.68 3.03
C SER A 49 -8.49 -5.56 2.21
N SER A 50 -9.81 -5.39 2.26
CA SER A 50 -10.45 -4.25 1.61
C SER A 50 -11.68 -3.82 2.37
N ASP A 51 -11.76 -2.51 2.59
CA ASP A 51 -12.92 -1.85 3.16
C ASP A 51 -13.44 -0.76 2.25
N THR A 52 -14.76 -0.58 2.27
CA THR A 52 -15.45 0.40 1.43
C THR A 52 -16.44 1.19 2.26
N VAL A 53 -16.44 2.51 2.04
CA VAL A 53 -17.40 3.43 2.64
C VAL A 53 -18.01 4.32 1.55
N SER A 54 -19.27 4.70 1.76
CA SER A 54 -19.94 5.68 0.91
C SER A 54 -20.35 6.88 1.75
N GLY A 55 -20.26 8.07 1.17
CA GLY A 55 -20.64 9.33 1.79
C GLY A 55 -21.23 10.29 0.75
N SER A 56 -21.61 11.48 1.22
CA SER A 56 -22.20 12.50 0.36
C SER A 56 -21.70 13.87 0.81
N LEU A 57 -21.04 14.59 -0.09
CA LEU A 57 -20.55 15.95 0.18
C LEU A 57 -21.32 16.99 -0.62
N SER A 58 -21.35 18.19 -0.04
CA SER A 58 -21.87 19.38 -0.70
C SER A 58 -20.81 20.48 -0.75
N GLY A 59 -20.39 20.85 -1.94
CA GLY A 59 -19.62 22.06 -2.24
C GLY A 59 -20.48 23.13 -2.89
N GLY A 60 -20.30 24.39 -2.47
CA GLY A 60 -21.07 25.50 -3.03
C GLY A 60 -20.96 26.81 -2.25
N TRP A 61 -21.95 27.68 -2.46
CA TRP A 61 -21.94 29.06 -1.95
C TRP A 61 -21.80 29.18 -0.42
N TRP A 62 -22.18 28.12 0.31
CA TRP A 62 -22.20 28.09 1.77
C TRP A 62 -20.95 27.43 2.37
N GLY A 63 -19.99 27.08 1.54
CA GLY A 63 -18.78 26.35 1.92
C GLY A 63 -18.74 24.96 1.28
N ASN A 64 -17.57 24.36 1.43
CA ASN A 64 -17.26 23.02 0.96
C ASN A 64 -17.29 22.07 2.14
N GLY A 65 -17.99 20.95 1.97
CA GLY A 65 -18.02 19.87 2.94
C GLY A 65 -16.78 18.99 2.83
N SER A 66 -16.45 18.34 3.93
CA SER A 66 -15.45 17.28 3.95
C SER A 66 -15.83 16.21 4.96
N ASP A 67 -15.42 14.98 4.67
CA ASP A 67 -15.61 13.81 5.51
C ASP A 67 -14.24 13.20 5.81
N ASN A 68 -14.04 12.74 7.05
CA ASN A 68 -12.78 12.15 7.49
C ASN A 68 -13.01 10.71 7.96
N TYR A 69 -11.99 9.89 7.74
CA TYR A 69 -11.97 8.48 8.11
C TYR A 69 -10.63 8.10 8.70
N THR A 70 -10.64 7.00 9.45
CA THR A 70 -9.43 6.34 9.96
C THR A 70 -9.50 4.88 9.55
N TYR A 71 -8.40 4.35 9.03
CA TYR A 71 -8.24 2.95 8.68
C TYR A 71 -7.06 2.37 9.45
N SER A 72 -7.34 1.35 10.26
CA SER A 72 -6.32 0.56 10.95
C SER A 72 -5.97 -0.64 10.08
N LEU A 73 -4.68 -0.95 9.95
CA LEU A 73 -4.22 -2.07 9.13
C LEU A 73 -4.73 -3.41 9.68
N ASP A 74 -5.22 -4.26 8.77
CA ASP A 74 -5.82 -5.56 9.08
C ASP A 74 -4.91 -6.73 8.73
N THR A 75 -4.01 -6.58 7.74
CA THR A 75 -3.15 -7.69 7.31
C THR A 75 -2.04 -7.97 8.33
N ALA A 76 -1.57 -9.21 8.39
CA ALA A 76 -0.58 -9.62 9.39
C ALA A 76 0.82 -9.01 9.15
N ASN A 77 1.17 -8.79 7.89
CA ASN A 77 2.41 -8.14 7.45
C ASN A 77 2.09 -7.13 6.33
N PRO A 78 1.53 -5.96 6.67
CA PRO A 78 1.17 -4.96 5.67
C PRO A 78 2.38 -4.50 4.88
N CYS A 79 2.19 -4.25 3.59
CA CYS A 79 3.27 -3.81 2.70
C CYS A 79 2.86 -2.70 1.73
N GLN A 80 1.58 -2.57 1.42
CA GLN A 80 1.07 -1.49 0.56
C GLN A 80 -0.41 -1.26 0.84
N ALA A 81 -0.88 -0.03 0.69
CA ALA A 81 -2.29 0.27 0.60
C ALA A 81 -2.58 1.14 -0.62
N THR A 82 -3.72 0.90 -1.27
CA THR A 82 -4.28 1.76 -2.31
C THR A 82 -5.63 2.27 -1.86
N VAL A 83 -5.77 3.59 -1.80
CA VAL A 83 -7.03 4.26 -1.50
C VAL A 83 -7.58 4.85 -2.79
N THR A 84 -8.78 4.41 -3.16
CA THR A 84 -9.48 4.91 -4.35
C THR A 84 -10.72 5.67 -3.93
N LEU A 85 -10.97 6.79 -4.59
CA LEU A 85 -12.17 7.61 -4.46
C LEU A 85 -12.89 7.63 -5.80
N SER A 86 -14.20 7.44 -5.77
CA SER A 86 -15.06 7.51 -6.93
C SER A 86 -16.28 8.36 -6.61
N GLY A 87 -16.43 9.47 -7.32
CA GLY A 87 -17.52 10.42 -7.15
C GLY A 87 -18.18 10.79 -8.49
N PRO A 88 -19.06 11.81 -8.48
CA PRO A 88 -19.76 12.23 -9.68
C PRO A 88 -18.86 13.09 -10.56
N SER A 89 -18.93 12.92 -11.89
CA SER A 89 -18.16 13.74 -12.85
C SER A 89 -18.55 15.24 -12.86
N SER A 90 -19.56 15.63 -12.08
CA SER A 90 -20.01 17.01 -11.90
C SER A 90 -19.45 17.67 -10.64
N ALA A 91 -18.68 16.93 -9.85
CA ALA A 91 -17.98 17.42 -8.69
C ALA A 91 -16.47 17.20 -8.84
N ASP A 92 -15.75 17.89 -7.98
CA ASP A 92 -14.30 17.91 -7.87
C ASP A 92 -14.03 17.60 -6.39
N PHE A 93 -13.74 16.34 -6.11
CA PHE A 93 -13.56 15.80 -4.76
C PHE A 93 -12.12 15.31 -4.66
N ASP A 94 -11.39 15.86 -3.69
CA ASP A 94 -9.98 15.58 -3.47
C ASP A 94 -9.80 14.56 -2.34
N LEU A 95 -8.71 13.79 -2.41
CA LEU A 95 -8.33 12.80 -1.41
C LEU A 95 -6.99 13.18 -0.75
N TYR A 96 -6.97 13.20 0.58
CA TYR A 96 -5.76 13.46 1.37
C TYR A 96 -5.53 12.32 2.37
N LEU A 97 -4.26 12.00 2.61
CA LEU A 97 -3.85 10.89 3.46
C LEU A 97 -2.70 11.27 4.40
N THR A 98 -2.74 10.73 5.62
CA THR A 98 -1.61 10.69 6.56
C THR A 98 -1.35 9.26 7.02
N LEU A 99 -0.09 8.91 7.28
CA LEU A 99 0.33 7.56 7.66
C LEU A 99 0.44 7.35 9.19
N ASP A 100 0.37 8.44 9.97
CA ASP A 100 0.62 8.44 11.42
C ASP A 100 -0.65 8.59 12.27
N GLY A 101 -1.82 8.30 11.71
CA GLY A 101 -3.13 8.35 12.38
C GLY A 101 -3.67 9.76 12.63
N ARG A 102 -2.96 10.82 12.23
CA ARG A 102 -3.52 12.19 12.26
C ARG A 102 -4.74 12.28 11.35
N THR A 103 -5.64 13.22 11.63
CA THR A 103 -6.68 13.58 10.66
C THR A 103 -6.07 14.55 9.65
N PRO A 104 -6.02 14.20 8.34
CA PRO A 104 -5.49 15.09 7.33
C PRO A 104 -6.33 16.37 7.21
N THR A 105 -5.70 17.42 6.72
CA THR A 105 -6.37 18.65 6.28
C THR A 105 -5.88 19.02 4.89
N THR A 106 -6.55 19.94 4.20
CA THR A 106 -6.11 20.46 2.89
C THR A 106 -4.78 21.24 2.94
N SER A 107 -4.16 21.37 4.11
CA SER A 107 -2.85 22.02 4.29
C SER A 107 -1.86 21.21 5.14
N ASP A 108 -2.27 20.06 5.67
CA ASP A 108 -1.45 19.16 6.49
C ASP A 108 -1.83 17.71 6.16
N TYR A 109 -0.99 17.07 5.35
CA TYR A 109 -1.16 15.72 4.83
C TYR A 109 0.23 15.15 4.49
N ASP A 110 0.33 13.83 4.40
CA ASP A 110 1.55 13.15 3.95
C ASP A 110 1.48 12.86 2.44
N GLU A 111 0.30 12.44 1.95
CA GLU A 111 0.02 12.20 0.53
C GLU A 111 -1.30 12.83 0.10
N VAL A 112 -1.42 13.13 -1.18
CA VAL A 112 -2.62 13.75 -1.76
C VAL A 112 -2.81 13.32 -3.21
N SER A 113 -4.08 13.14 -3.59
CA SER A 113 -4.51 13.11 -4.99
C SER A 113 -5.62 14.14 -5.15
N TYR A 114 -5.38 15.10 -6.04
CA TYR A 114 -6.36 16.07 -6.49
C TYR A 114 -6.35 16.08 -8.02
N SER A 115 -7.52 15.98 -8.62
CA SER A 115 -7.72 16.09 -10.05
C SER A 115 -8.93 17.00 -10.31
N PRO A 116 -9.16 17.47 -11.54
CA PRO A 116 -10.36 18.25 -11.84
C PRO A 116 -11.68 17.46 -11.79
N ASP A 117 -11.64 16.16 -11.47
CA ASP A 117 -12.81 15.30 -11.32
C ASP A 117 -12.88 14.68 -9.91
N SER A 118 -13.74 13.70 -9.69
CA SER A 118 -13.89 13.05 -8.36
C SER A 118 -13.31 11.63 -8.35
N GLN A 119 -12.37 11.33 -9.24
CA GLN A 119 -11.71 10.03 -9.37
C GLN A 119 -10.26 10.15 -8.88
N GLU A 120 -10.06 9.89 -7.59
CA GLU A 120 -8.75 10.02 -6.96
C GLU A 120 -8.18 8.66 -6.56
N GLU A 121 -6.86 8.54 -6.59
CA GLU A 121 -6.15 7.33 -6.20
C GLU A 121 -4.84 7.69 -5.51
N ILE A 122 -4.59 7.11 -4.35
CA ILE A 122 -3.32 7.21 -3.62
C ILE A 122 -2.82 5.80 -3.33
N THR A 123 -1.57 5.51 -3.68
CA THR A 123 -0.88 4.27 -3.30
C THR A 123 0.30 4.59 -2.39
N VAL A 124 0.39 3.90 -1.26
CA VAL A 124 1.45 4.06 -0.25
C VAL A 124 2.06 2.72 0.10
N ASP A 125 3.37 2.69 0.28
CA ASP A 125 4.06 1.54 0.85
C ASP A 125 3.93 1.58 2.38
N LEU A 126 3.76 0.41 3.01
CA LEU A 126 3.55 0.26 4.45
C LEU A 126 4.71 -0.49 5.12
N SER A 127 5.10 -0.08 6.32
CA SER A 127 5.98 -0.82 7.23
C SER A 127 5.24 -1.64 8.29
N GLY A 128 3.92 -1.47 8.41
CA GLY A 128 3.03 -2.25 9.27
C GLY A 128 2.74 -1.63 10.63
N ASP A 129 3.24 -0.43 10.90
CA ASP A 129 2.98 0.36 12.11
C ASP A 129 2.16 1.63 11.83
N GLU A 130 1.75 1.83 10.57
CA GLU A 130 0.93 2.96 10.15
C GLU A 130 -0.53 2.85 10.61
N GLU A 131 -1.16 4.02 10.74
CA GLU A 131 -2.60 4.17 10.83
C GLU A 131 -3.01 5.22 9.80
N LEU A 132 -3.89 4.87 8.88
CA LEU A 132 -4.21 5.78 7.77
C LEU A 132 -5.30 6.76 8.22
N GLY A 133 -4.94 8.03 8.26
CA GLY A 133 -5.90 9.13 8.31
C GLY A 133 -6.29 9.52 6.90
N LEU A 134 -7.60 9.64 6.63
CA LEU A 134 -8.14 9.93 5.31
C LEU A 134 -9.09 11.13 5.37
N LEU A 135 -9.04 11.98 4.35
CA LEU A 135 -9.96 13.10 4.16
C LEU A 135 -10.44 13.13 2.72
N VAL A 136 -11.76 13.15 2.55
CA VAL A 136 -12.41 13.49 1.28
C VAL A 136 -12.90 14.93 1.39
N ASP A 137 -12.39 15.82 0.54
CA ASP A 137 -12.75 17.24 0.54
C ASP A 137 -13.45 17.62 -0.75
N ALA A 138 -14.60 18.30 -0.66
CA ALA A 138 -15.32 18.74 -1.85
C ALA A 138 -14.80 20.09 -2.34
N TYR A 139 -13.77 20.12 -3.17
CA TYR A 139 -13.27 21.36 -3.76
C TYR A 139 -14.36 22.12 -4.53
N SER A 140 -15.17 21.40 -5.32
CA SER A 140 -16.38 21.96 -5.94
C SER A 140 -17.44 20.92 -6.28
N GLY A 141 -18.67 21.38 -6.52
CA GLY A 141 -19.79 20.49 -6.86
C GLY A 141 -20.32 19.71 -5.66
N SER A 142 -21.27 18.82 -5.89
CA SER A 142 -21.91 18.05 -4.82
C SER A 142 -22.33 16.68 -5.34
N GLY A 143 -22.43 15.71 -4.44
CA GLY A 143 -22.98 14.40 -4.73
C GLY A 143 -22.40 13.31 -3.85
N ASP A 144 -22.76 12.08 -4.21
CA ASP A 144 -22.36 10.88 -3.49
C ASP A 144 -21.01 10.38 -3.99
N TYR A 145 -20.19 9.90 -3.07
CA TYR A 145 -18.92 9.24 -3.40
C TYR A 145 -18.83 7.88 -2.71
N THR A 146 -17.93 7.06 -3.23
CA THR A 146 -17.50 5.82 -2.61
C THR A 146 -15.98 5.83 -2.51
N MET A 147 -15.46 5.54 -1.33
CA MET A 147 -14.03 5.39 -1.07
C MET A 147 -13.75 3.95 -0.70
N THR A 148 -12.72 3.36 -1.30
CA THR A 148 -12.26 2.01 -1.01
C THR A 148 -10.80 2.06 -0.60
N VAL A 149 -10.48 1.41 0.52
CA VAL A 149 -9.11 1.10 0.90
C VAL A 149 -8.86 -0.36 0.56
N GLU A 150 -7.83 -0.64 -0.23
CA GLU A 150 -7.30 -1.97 -0.47
C GLU A 150 -5.92 -2.06 0.17
N GLU A 151 -5.78 -2.92 1.17
CA GLU A 151 -4.53 -3.19 1.86
C GLU A 151 -3.96 -4.52 1.37
N LEU A 152 -2.67 -4.53 1.05
CA LEU A 152 -1.91 -5.71 0.69
C LEU A 152 -0.96 -6.09 1.82
N GLY A 153 -0.92 -7.39 2.10
CA GLY A 153 0.00 -8.01 3.03
C GLY A 153 0.88 -9.07 2.38
N GLN A 154 1.90 -9.50 3.12
CA GLN A 154 2.87 -10.55 2.77
C GLN A 154 2.56 -11.89 3.43
#